data_AF-A0ABD5DE10-F1
#
_entry.id   AF-A0ABD5DE10-F1
#
_cell.length_a   1.000
_cell.length_b   1.000
_cell.length_c   1.000
_cell.angle_alpha   90.00
_cell.angle_beta   90.00
_cell.angle_gamma   90.00
#
_symmetry.space_group_name_H-M   'P 1'
#
loop_
_entity.id
_entity.type
_entity.pdbx_description
1 polymer ?
#
loop_
_entity_poly.entity_id
_entity_poly.type
_entity_poly.pdbx_seq_one_letter_code
_entity_poly.pdbx_strand_id
1 'polypeptide(L)'
;VNREQDEAFIFDLLNHAREIGFTSTNIDLIYGLPKQTPESFAFTLQKVAELNPDRLSVFNYAHLPTLFAAQRKIKDADLPSAEQKLEILQETIGSLTTAGYQF
;
A
#
# COMPACT_ATOMS: atom_id res chain seq x y z
N VAL A 1 -9.71 7.33 -2.41
CA VAL A 1 -9.51 8.19 -1.21
C VAL A 1 -9.06 9.63 -1.54
N ASN A 2 -9.51 10.22 -2.66
CA ASN A 2 -9.07 11.55 -3.12
C ASN A 2 -7.53 11.72 -3.19
N ARG A 3 -6.87 10.71 -3.76
CA ARG A 3 -5.41 10.63 -3.92
C ARG A 3 -5.10 10.00 -5.29
N GLU A 4 -5.57 10.67 -6.33
CA GLU A 4 -5.23 10.30 -7.71
C GLU A 4 -3.75 10.60 -7.93
N GLN A 5 -3.04 9.66 -8.56
CA GLN A 5 -1.60 9.78 -8.80
C GLN A 5 -1.22 9.02 -10.07
N ASP A 6 -0.24 9.54 -10.80
CA ASP A 6 0.31 8.89 -11.99
C ASP A 6 1.35 7.84 -11.58
N GLU A 7 1.08 6.57 -11.92
CA GLU A 7 1.98 5.45 -11.62
C GLU A 7 3.32 5.61 -12.34
N ALA A 8 3.35 6.00 -13.61
CA ALA A 8 4.59 6.13 -14.37
C ALA A 8 5.51 7.18 -13.73
N PHE A 9 4.93 8.30 -13.29
CA PHE A 9 5.67 9.33 -12.58
C PHE A 9 6.27 8.85 -11.25
N ILE A 10 5.57 7.98 -10.51
CA ILE A 10 6.10 7.39 -9.25
C ILE A 10 7.32 6.51 -9.55
N PHE A 11 7.26 5.70 -10.61
CA PHE A 11 8.39 4.88 -11.04
C PHE A 11 9.59 5.74 -11.44
N ASP A 12 9.37 6.74 -12.29
CA ASP A 12 10.42 7.64 -12.74
C ASP A 12 11.07 8.38 -11.56
N LEU A 13 10.27 8.84 -10.59
CA LEU A 13 10.76 9.56 -9.44
C LEU A 13 11.65 8.69 -8.54
N LEU A 14 11.23 7.47 -8.24
CA LEU A 14 12.00 6.57 -7.37
C LEU A 14 13.27 6.06 -8.08
N ASN A 15 13.18 5.78 -9.38
CA ASN A 15 14.34 5.41 -10.19
C ASN A 15 15.35 6.55 -10.25
N HIS A 16 14.89 7.78 -10.49
CA HIS A 16 15.78 8.94 -10.49
C HIS A 16 16.44 9.18 -9.14
N ALA A 17 15.71 9.01 -8.03
CA ALA A 17 16.29 9.09 -6.69
C ALA A 17 17.42 8.06 -6.51
N ARG A 18 17.23 6.83 -7.01
CA ARG A 18 18.26 5.78 -6.99
C ARG A 18 19.48 6.15 -7.84
N GLU A 19 19.27 6.71 -9.03
CA GLU A 19 20.35 7.14 -9.94
C GLU A 19 21.23 8.25 -9.35
N ILE A 20 20.64 9.19 -8.61
CA ILE A 20 21.37 10.30 -7.98
C ILE A 20 21.94 9.94 -6.59
N GLY A 21 21.82 8.66 -6.19
CA GLY A 21 22.50 8.11 -5.02
C GLY A 21 21.70 8.13 -3.71
N PHE A 22 20.39 8.37 -3.74
CA PHE A 22 19.57 8.10 -2.56
C PHE A 22 19.57 6.60 -2.27
N THR A 23 19.69 6.26 -0.99
CA THR A 23 19.62 4.89 -0.50
C THR A 23 18.59 4.80 0.62
N SER A 24 18.13 3.59 0.92
CA SER A 24 17.13 3.33 1.97
C SER A 24 15.81 4.07 1.73
N THR A 25 15.41 4.22 0.47
CA THR A 25 14.11 4.76 0.06
C THR A 25 12.96 3.93 0.65
N ASN A 26 11.95 4.59 1.20
CA ASN A 26 10.79 3.94 1.79
C ASN A 26 9.53 4.33 1.01
N ILE A 27 8.64 3.36 0.79
CA ILE A 27 7.29 3.63 0.32
C ILE A 27 6.26 3.22 1.37
N ASP A 28 5.18 3.99 1.45
CA ASP A 28 4.08 3.73 2.38
C ASP A 28 2.89 3.12 1.64
N LEU A 29 2.43 1.98 2.12
CA LEU A 29 1.21 1.32 1.67
C LEU A 29 0.19 1.30 2.80
N ILE A 30 -1.09 1.34 2.44
CA ILE A 30 -2.19 1.23 3.39
C ILE A 30 -3.13 0.14 2.91
N TYR A 31 -3.34 -0.88 3.73
CA TYR A 31 -4.37 -1.89 3.52
C TYR A 31 -5.61 -1.60 4.37
N GLY A 32 -6.78 -2.06 3.93
CA GLY A 32 -8.05 -1.76 4.59
C GLY A 32 -8.74 -0.50 4.08
N LEU A 33 -8.25 0.10 3.00
CA LEU A 33 -8.90 1.23 2.32
C LEU A 33 -10.17 0.77 1.58
N PRO A 34 -11.11 1.69 1.28
CA PRO A 34 -12.35 1.32 0.58
C PRO A 34 -12.07 0.67 -0.77
N LYS A 35 -12.86 -0.36 -1.08
CA LYS A 35 -12.84 -1.21 -2.29
C LYS A 35 -11.61 -2.10 -2.44
N GLN A 36 -10.71 -2.16 -1.46
CA GLN A 36 -9.64 -3.16 -1.48
C GLN A 36 -10.19 -4.55 -1.21
N THR A 37 -9.68 -5.52 -1.97
CA THR A 37 -9.82 -6.96 -1.80
C THR A 37 -8.42 -7.61 -1.76
N PRO A 38 -8.28 -8.85 -1.28
CA PRO A 38 -7.03 -9.60 -1.35
C PRO A 38 -6.38 -9.54 -2.74
N GLU A 39 -7.14 -9.82 -3.79
CA GLU A 39 -6.65 -9.85 -5.17
C GLU A 39 -6.18 -8.48 -5.65
N SER A 40 -6.92 -7.41 -5.32
CA SER A 40 -6.53 -6.04 -5.69
C SER A 40 -5.24 -5.60 -4.99
N PHE A 41 -5.03 -6.04 -3.75
CA PHE A 41 -3.84 -5.69 -2.99
C PHE A 41 -2.65 -6.54 -3.42
N ALA A 42 -2.86 -7.82 -3.73
CA ALA A 42 -1.85 -8.67 -4.34
C ALA A 42 -1.33 -8.09 -5.67
N PHE A 43 -2.23 -7.57 -6.53
CA PHE A 43 -1.82 -6.86 -7.74
C PHE A 43 -0.99 -5.60 -7.43
N THR A 44 -1.37 -4.85 -6.39
CA THR A 44 -0.58 -3.69 -5.93
C THR A 44 0.82 -4.11 -5.48
N LEU A 45 0.95 -5.24 -4.77
CA LEU A 45 2.24 -5.76 -4.32
C LEU A 45 3.13 -6.21 -5.47
N GLN A 46 2.56 -6.74 -6.56
CA GLN A 46 3.31 -7.05 -7.78
C GLN A 46 3.95 -5.76 -8.36
N LYS A 47 3.19 -4.68 -8.47
CA LYS A 47 3.70 -3.37 -8.91
C LYS A 47 4.77 -2.80 -8.00
N VAL A 48 4.60 -2.98 -6.70
CA VAL A 48 5.58 -2.56 -5.71
C VAL A 48 6.88 -3.37 -5.82
N ALA A 49 6.80 -4.68 -6.08
CA ALA A 49 7.97 -5.51 -6.33
C ALA A 49 8.70 -5.09 -7.63
N GLU A 50 7.96 -4.72 -8.69
CA GLU A 50 8.53 -4.13 -9.92
C GLU A 50 9.26 -2.81 -9.63
N LEU A 51 8.71 -1.96 -8.76
CA LEU A 51 9.32 -0.69 -8.34
C LEU A 51 10.60 -0.86 -7.49
N ASN A 52 10.69 -1.99 -6.77
CA ASN A 52 11.84 -2.40 -5.95
C ASN A 52 12.35 -1.29 -4.98
N PRO A 53 11.51 -0.80 -4.06
CA PRO A 53 11.94 0.13 -3.01
C PRO A 53 12.90 -0.55 -2.03
N ASP A 54 13.73 0.21 -1.32
CA ASP A 54 14.63 -0.39 -0.30
C ASP A 54 13.87 -0.82 0.95
N ARG A 55 12.79 -0.10 1.30
CA ARG A 55 11.97 -0.31 2.49
C ARG A 55 10.49 -0.10 2.18
N LEU A 56 9.65 -0.76 2.97
CA LEU A 56 8.20 -0.58 2.93
C LEU A 56 7.65 -0.38 4.33
N SER A 57 6.70 0.52 4.45
CA SER A 57 5.83 0.64 5.62
C SER A 57 4.40 0.32 5.21
N VAL A 58 3.86 -0.80 5.71
CA VAL A 58 2.50 -1.24 5.36
C VAL A 58 1.57 -1.06 6.56
N PHE A 59 0.69 -0.06 6.47
CA PHE A 59 -0.19 0.34 7.55
C PHE A 59 -1.60 -0.24 7.42
N ASN A 60 -2.17 -0.62 8.56
CA ASN A 60 -3.59 -0.91 8.66
C ASN A 60 -4.39 0.39 8.67
N TYR A 61 -5.37 0.52 7.78
CA TYR A 61 -6.28 1.67 7.80
C TYR A 61 -7.14 1.69 9.08
N ALA A 62 -6.96 2.74 9.87
CA ALA A 62 -7.77 3.05 11.03
C ALA A 62 -8.92 4.00 10.65
N HIS A 63 -10.14 3.49 10.70
CA HIS A 63 -11.35 4.25 10.38
C HIS A 63 -11.99 4.84 11.66
N LEU A 64 -11.78 6.13 11.89
CA LEU A 64 -12.24 6.92 13.03
C LEU A 64 -12.86 8.25 12.52
N PRO A 65 -14.01 8.20 11.80
CA PRO A 65 -14.61 9.37 11.16
C PRO A 65 -15.15 10.44 12.12
N THR A 66 -15.29 10.10 13.41
CA THR A 66 -15.60 11.04 14.48
C THR A 66 -14.44 11.99 14.75
N LEU A 67 -13.20 11.48 14.72
CA LEU A 67 -11.96 12.25 14.92
C LEU A 67 -11.45 12.88 13.61
N PHE A 68 -11.55 12.15 12.49
CA PHE A 68 -11.01 12.59 11.20
C PHE A 68 -12.11 12.87 10.18
N ALA A 69 -12.50 14.14 10.05
CA ALA A 69 -13.64 14.57 9.23
C ALA A 69 -13.57 14.13 7.76
N ALA A 70 -12.38 14.04 7.16
CA ALA A 70 -12.21 13.58 5.78
C ALA A 70 -12.67 12.13 5.56
N GLN A 71 -12.58 11.28 6.59
CA GLN A 71 -12.98 9.88 6.51
C GLN A 71 -14.49 9.71 6.40
N ARG A 72 -15.30 10.72 6.77
CA ARG A 72 -16.77 10.71 6.59
C ARG A 72 -17.20 10.64 5.12
N LYS A 73 -16.29 10.94 4.18
CA LYS A 73 -16.52 10.80 2.75
C LYS A 73 -16.35 9.36 2.26
N ILE A 74 -15.78 8.48 3.07
CA ILE A 74 -15.64 7.05 2.78
C ILE A 74 -16.92 6.37 3.26
N LYS A 75 -17.46 5.46 2.43
CA LYS A 75 -18.61 4.65 2.80
C LYS A 75 -18.14 3.43 3.56
N ASP A 76 -18.68 3.20 4.76
CA ASP A 76 -18.33 2.04 5.59
C ASP A 76 -18.57 0.71 4.86
N ALA A 77 -19.65 0.63 4.05
CA ALA A 77 -19.97 -0.55 3.25
C ALA A 77 -18.95 -0.86 2.15
N ASP A 78 -18.07 0.08 1.82
CA ASP A 78 -16.99 -0.14 0.86
C ASP A 78 -15.70 -0.61 1.54
N LEU A 79 -15.63 -0.60 2.87
CA LEU A 79 -14.45 -1.09 3.59
C LEU A 79 -14.41 -2.62 3.55
N PRO A 80 -13.22 -3.22 3.40
CA PRO A 80 -13.07 -4.67 3.48
C PRO A 80 -13.48 -5.20 4.86
N SER A 81 -14.01 -6.42 4.87
CA SER A 81 -14.32 -7.12 6.12
C SER A 81 -13.04 -7.38 6.93
N ALA A 82 -13.21 -7.69 8.23
CA ALA A 82 -12.08 -8.06 9.08
C ALA A 82 -11.30 -9.28 8.53
N GLU A 83 -12.02 -10.25 7.98
CA GLU A 83 -11.45 -11.44 7.33
C GLU A 83 -10.59 -11.07 6.12
N GLN A 84 -11.13 -10.26 5.21
CA GLN A 84 -10.38 -9.77 4.04
C GLN A 84 -9.13 -8.99 4.44
N LYS A 85 -9.20 -8.19 5.52
CA LYS A 85 -8.03 -7.46 6.03
C LYS A 85 -6.93 -8.38 6.56
N LEU A 86 -7.31 -9.49 7.21
CA LEU A 86 -6.34 -10.48 7.68
C LEU A 86 -5.72 -11.25 6.53
N GLU A 87 -6.51 -11.61 5.51
CA GLU A 87 -6.03 -12.25 4.30
C GLU A 87 -5.03 -11.35 3.55
N ILE A 88 -5.38 -10.07 3.33
CA ILE A 88 -4.48 -9.08 2.74
C ILE A 88 -3.16 -9.01 3.53
N LEU A 89 -3.22 -8.98 4.87
CA LEU A 89 -2.02 -8.91 5.71
C LEU A 89 -1.15 -10.17 5.55
N GLN A 90 -1.76 -11.36 5.58
CA GLN A 90 -1.06 -12.63 5.41
C GLN A 90 -0.38 -12.72 4.04
N GLU A 91 -1.10 -12.39 2.97
CA GLU A 91 -0.57 -12.37 1.61
C GLU A 91 0.53 -11.33 1.44
N THR A 92 0.41 -10.17 2.10
CA THR A 92 1.42 -9.12 2.08
C THR A 92 2.74 -9.63 2.67
N ILE A 93 2.68 -10.23 3.86
CA ILE A 93 3.88 -10.78 4.51
C ILE A 93 4.52 -11.84 3.61
N GLY A 94 3.73 -12.77 3.08
CA GLY A 94 4.21 -13.82 2.18
C GLY A 94 4.88 -13.26 0.93
N SER A 95 4.19 -12.35 0.22
CA SER A 95 4.65 -11.76 -1.03
C SER A 95 5.93 -10.93 -0.85
N LEU A 96 5.98 -10.09 0.18
CA LEU A 96 7.17 -9.27 0.46
C LEU A 96 8.35 -10.13 0.91
N THR A 97 8.11 -11.20 1.70
CA THR A 97 9.16 -12.16 2.06
C THR A 97 9.71 -12.86 0.82
N THR A 98 8.86 -13.29 -0.11
CA THR A 98 9.28 -13.89 -1.39
C THR A 98 10.07 -12.89 -2.26
N ALA A 99 9.74 -11.60 -2.20
CA ALA A 99 10.46 -10.54 -2.89
C ALA A 99 11.80 -10.15 -2.21
N GLY A 100 12.15 -10.76 -1.07
CA GLY A 100 13.43 -10.55 -0.37
C GLY A 100 13.40 -9.53 0.77
N TYR A 101 12.22 -9.00 1.13
CA TYR A 101 12.06 -8.15 2.30
C TYR A 101 11.95 -8.98 3.60
N GLN A 102 12.41 -8.42 4.71
CA GLN A 102 12.30 -9.04 6.04
C GLN A 102 11.21 -8.36 6.87
N PHE A 103 10.42 -9.17 7.58
CA PHE A 103 9.35 -8.75 8.50
C PHE A 103 9.82 -8.89 9.95
#